data_AF-A0A084SF01-F1
#
_entry.id   AF-A0A084SF01-F1
#
_cell.length_a   1.000
_cell.length_b   1.000
_cell.length_c   1.000
_cell.angle_alpha   90.00
_cell.angle_beta   90.00
_cell.angle_gamma   90.00
#
_symmetry.space_group_name_H-M   'P 1'
#
loop_
_entity.id
_entity.type
_entity.pdbx_description
1 polymer ?
#
loop_
_entity_poly.entity_id
_entity_poly.type
_entity_poly.pdbx_seq_one_letter_code
_entity_poly.pdbx_strand_id
1 'polypeptide(L)'
;ALGALGIVYGDIGTSPLYALRECFSGPHRVEPTHDNVLGVLSLVFWALIIVVSVKYLVFVMRADNRGEGGILALMALAMQRKRGEEVKVRPVVVTLGVFGAALLYGDGLITPAISVLSAVEGLSVATPFFEPYIQPLTIAILVGLFLIQRHGTAGIGAIFGPFMMVWFLTLAVLGVKELVQYPAVVWAVSPLQAVKFFLHNQGHGFLVLGAVFLVVTGGEALYADMGHFGWRPIRWAWFV
;
A
#
# COMPACT_ATOMS: atom_id res chain seq x y z
N ALA A 1 -19.01 -6.59 -1.94
CA ALA A 1 -18.05 -6.97 -0.87
C ALA A 1 -16.78 -7.60 -1.45
N LEU A 2 -16.84 -8.77 -2.09
CA LEU A 2 -15.66 -9.47 -2.63
C LEU A 2 -14.85 -8.67 -3.68
N GLY A 3 -15.52 -7.92 -4.57
CA GLY A 3 -14.83 -7.04 -5.52
C GLY A 3 -14.07 -5.89 -4.86
N ALA A 4 -14.60 -5.35 -3.76
CA ALA A 4 -13.94 -4.30 -2.99
C ALA A 4 -12.74 -4.85 -2.18
N LEU A 5 -12.84 -6.09 -1.67
CA LEU A 5 -11.73 -6.81 -1.04
C LEU A 5 -10.55 -7.01 -2.00
N GLY A 6 -10.82 -7.41 -3.24
CA GLY A 6 -9.74 -7.67 -4.20
C GLY A 6 -9.13 -6.41 -4.80
N ILE A 7 -9.97 -5.51 -5.31
CA ILE A 7 -9.49 -4.37 -6.10
C ILE A 7 -8.91 -3.30 -5.17
N VAL A 8 -9.54 -3.06 -4.02
CA VAL A 8 -9.19 -1.92 -3.16
C VAL A 8 -8.12 -2.28 -2.13
N TYR A 9 -8.08 -3.52 -1.64
CA TYR A 9 -7.09 -3.97 -0.65
C TYR A 9 -5.92 -4.77 -1.24
N GLY A 10 -5.90 -5.00 -2.56
CA GLY A 10 -4.80 -5.68 -3.24
C GLY A 10 -3.43 -5.06 -2.95
N ASP A 11 -3.37 -3.74 -3.08
CA ASP A 11 -2.14 -2.97 -2.92
C ASP A 11 -1.66 -2.99 -1.46
N ILE A 12 -2.53 -2.63 -0.52
CA ILE A 12 -2.22 -2.64 0.93
C ILE A 12 -1.91 -4.05 1.44
N GLY A 13 -2.58 -5.07 0.90
CA GLY A 13 -2.44 -6.45 1.34
C GLY A 13 -1.15 -7.15 0.91
N THR A 14 -0.48 -6.63 -0.12
CA THR A 14 0.80 -7.16 -0.60
C THR A 14 2.00 -6.34 -0.14
N SER A 15 1.75 -5.07 0.20
CA SER A 15 2.73 -4.08 0.67
C SER A 15 3.64 -4.52 1.81
N PRO A 16 3.15 -5.21 2.86
CA PRO A 16 4.01 -5.73 3.93
C PRO A 16 5.15 -6.64 3.46
N LEU A 17 5.00 -7.39 2.36
CA LEU A 17 6.04 -8.33 1.92
C LEU A 17 7.30 -7.62 1.46
N TYR A 18 7.16 -6.62 0.58
CA TYR A 18 8.33 -5.89 0.09
C TYR A 18 8.84 -4.88 1.12
N ALA A 19 7.95 -4.28 1.92
CA ALA A 19 8.36 -3.39 3.01
C ALA A 19 9.21 -4.10 4.06
N LEU A 20 8.82 -5.30 4.52
CA LEU A 20 9.60 -6.07 5.48
C LEU A 20 10.94 -6.48 4.90
N ARG A 21 10.97 -6.90 3.63
CA ARG A 21 12.23 -7.21 2.96
C ARG A 21 13.14 -5.98 2.89
N GLU A 22 12.61 -4.82 2.53
CA GLU A 22 13.42 -3.59 2.45
C GLU A 22 13.97 -3.18 3.83
N CYS A 23 13.22 -3.43 4.91
CA CYS A 23 13.68 -3.18 6.28
C CYS A 23 14.90 -4.05 6.70
N PHE A 24 15.00 -5.30 6.22
CA PHE A 24 16.02 -6.25 6.67
C PHE A 24 17.08 -6.61 5.61
N SER A 25 16.82 -6.30 4.35
CA SER A 25 17.69 -6.65 3.22
C SER A 25 18.01 -5.46 2.30
N GLY A 26 17.37 -4.31 2.51
CA GLY A 26 17.60 -3.09 1.72
C GLY A 26 18.93 -2.38 2.06
N PRO A 27 19.20 -1.25 1.39
CA PRO A 27 20.43 -0.46 1.60
C PRO A 27 20.60 0.06 3.02
N HIS A 28 19.49 0.33 3.70
CA HIS A 28 19.45 0.84 5.08
C HIS A 28 18.94 -0.22 6.07
N ARG A 29 19.26 -1.50 5.80
CA ARG A 29 18.77 -2.62 6.60
C ARG A 29 19.21 -2.57 8.06
N VAL A 30 18.32 -3.00 8.93
CA VAL A 30 18.66 -3.33 10.33
C VAL A 30 18.89 -4.83 10.48
N GLU A 31 19.72 -5.21 11.44
CA GLU A 31 19.92 -6.62 11.75
C GLU A 31 18.60 -7.25 12.24
N PRO A 32 18.26 -8.47 11.81
CA PRO A 32 17.03 -9.17 12.19
C PRO A 32 17.12 -9.75 13.61
N THR A 33 17.44 -8.91 14.60
CA THR A 33 17.41 -9.24 16.02
C THR A 33 15.97 -9.25 16.54
N HIS A 34 15.72 -9.94 17.66
CA HIS A 34 14.39 -10.01 18.26
C HIS A 34 13.76 -8.61 18.49
N ASP A 35 14.55 -7.69 19.04
CA ASP A 35 14.10 -6.32 19.35
C ASP A 35 13.82 -5.51 18.07
N ASN A 36 14.65 -5.66 17.03
CA ASN A 36 14.43 -4.98 15.76
C ASN A 36 13.21 -5.52 15.02
N VAL A 37 12.97 -6.84 15.05
CA VAL A 37 11.78 -7.46 14.45
C VAL A 37 10.51 -6.96 15.14
N LEU A 38 10.45 -6.99 16.47
CA LEU A 38 9.30 -6.45 17.21
C LEU A 38 9.11 -4.95 16.97
N GLY A 39 10.21 -4.20 16.89
CA GLY A 39 10.21 -2.78 16.58
C GLY A 39 9.61 -2.45 15.21
N VAL A 40 10.11 -3.10 14.16
CA VAL A 40 9.62 -2.93 12.79
C VAL A 40 8.16 -3.36 12.66
N LEU A 41 7.78 -4.52 13.24
CA LEU A 41 6.38 -4.96 13.24
C LEU A 41 5.45 -3.96 13.95
N SER A 42 5.93 -3.32 15.02
CA SER A 42 5.19 -2.26 15.70
C SER A 42 5.02 -1.01 14.84
N LEU A 43 6.08 -0.59 14.14
CA LEU A 43 6.00 0.53 13.20
C LEU A 43 5.02 0.24 12.06
N VAL A 44 5.07 -0.97 11.49
CA VAL A 44 4.15 -1.45 10.45
C VAL A 44 2.70 -1.40 10.95
N PHE A 45 2.44 -1.98 12.13
CA PHE A 45 1.11 -1.98 12.73
C PHE A 45 0.58 -0.56 12.93
N TRP A 46 1.35 0.30 13.58
CA TRP A 46 0.94 1.67 13.87
C TRP A 46 0.87 2.56 12.62
N ALA A 47 1.67 2.29 11.58
CA ALA A 47 1.53 2.95 10.29
C ALA A 47 0.18 2.62 9.64
N LEU A 48 -0.25 1.35 9.64
CA LEU A 48 -1.58 0.96 9.16
C LEU A 48 -2.71 1.57 9.99
N ILE A 49 -2.57 1.63 11.32
CA ILE A 49 -3.57 2.27 12.18
C ILE A 49 -3.65 3.77 11.91
N ILE A 50 -2.53 4.49 11.96
CA ILE A 50 -2.53 5.95 11.86
C ILE A 50 -2.82 6.42 10.43
N VAL A 51 -2.14 5.83 9.44
CA VAL A 51 -2.25 6.28 8.05
C VAL A 51 -3.52 5.73 7.42
N VAL A 52 -3.69 4.41 7.36
CA VAL A 52 -4.84 3.81 6.67
C VAL A 52 -6.12 4.03 7.47
N SER A 53 -6.15 3.61 8.74
CA SER A 53 -7.39 3.62 9.52
C SER A 53 -7.84 5.02 9.92
N VAL A 54 -6.94 5.83 10.48
CA VAL A 54 -7.30 7.16 11.01
C VAL A 54 -7.25 8.22 9.91
N LYS A 55 -6.10 8.42 9.25
CA LYS A 55 -5.96 9.46 8.23
C LYS A 55 -6.86 9.17 7.03
N TYR A 56 -6.73 8.02 6.37
CA TYR A 56 -7.50 7.76 5.15
C TYR A 56 -8.98 7.50 5.42
N LEU A 57 -9.30 6.43 6.16
CA LEU A 57 -10.67 5.95 6.29
C LEU A 57 -11.58 6.85 7.16
N VAL A 58 -11.04 7.51 8.20
CA VAL A 58 -11.84 8.38 9.09
C VAL A 58 -11.87 9.83 8.62
N PHE A 59 -10.74 10.36 8.13
CA PHE A 59 -10.59 11.78 7.81
C PHE A 59 -10.65 12.07 6.30
N VAL A 60 -9.70 11.55 5.51
CA VAL A 60 -9.54 11.92 4.08
C VAL A 60 -10.75 11.50 3.26
N MET A 61 -11.34 10.33 3.52
CA MET A 61 -12.54 9.86 2.80
C MET A 61 -13.78 10.74 3.00
N ARG A 62 -13.75 11.72 3.91
CA ARG A 62 -14.84 12.72 4.04
C ARG A 62 -14.72 13.86 3.03
N ALA A 63 -13.53 14.04 2.46
CA ALA A 63 -13.32 15.00 1.38
C ALA A 63 -13.62 14.27 0.08
N ASP A 64 -14.78 14.53 -0.52
CA ASP A 64 -15.15 13.93 -1.81
C ASP A 64 -15.70 15.01 -2.74
N ASN A 65 -15.69 14.70 -4.04
CA ASN A 65 -16.33 15.50 -5.06
C ASN A 65 -17.41 14.66 -5.73
N ARG A 66 -18.65 14.72 -5.22
CA ARG A 66 -19.79 13.92 -5.71
C ARG A 66 -19.57 12.41 -5.57
N GLY A 67 -18.93 11.99 -4.49
CA GLY A 67 -18.60 10.59 -4.21
C GLY A 67 -17.24 10.13 -4.75
N GLU A 68 -16.58 10.93 -5.58
CA GLU A 68 -15.23 10.66 -6.10
C GLU A 68 -14.17 11.18 -5.12
N GLY A 69 -13.14 10.36 -4.87
CA GLY A 69 -11.97 10.72 -4.07
C GLY A 69 -10.69 10.81 -4.91
N GLY A 70 -9.57 11.07 -4.26
CA GLY A 70 -8.27 11.25 -4.91
C GLY A 70 -7.91 12.69 -5.25
N ILE A 71 -6.64 12.88 -5.64
CA ILE A 71 -6.06 14.19 -5.99
C ILE A 71 -6.79 14.85 -7.16
N LEU A 72 -7.19 14.08 -8.18
CA LEU A 72 -7.89 14.60 -9.36
C LEU A 72 -9.31 15.06 -9.01
N ALA A 73 -10.02 14.32 -8.14
CA ALA A 73 -11.34 14.72 -7.67
C ALA A 73 -11.29 16.03 -6.85
N LEU A 74 -10.28 16.16 -5.97
CA LEU A 74 -10.06 17.38 -5.19
C LEU A 74 -9.62 18.56 -6.05
N MET A 75 -8.77 18.34 -7.06
CA MET A 75 -8.40 19.36 -8.03
C MET A 75 -9.64 19.84 -8.79
N ALA A 76 -10.48 18.92 -9.27
CA ALA A 76 -11.71 19.26 -9.96
C ALA A 76 -12.67 20.05 -9.05
N LEU A 77 -12.75 19.72 -7.75
CA LEU A 77 -13.54 20.47 -6.76
C LEU A 77 -12.99 21.88 -6.54
N ALA A 78 -11.66 22.03 -6.42
CA ALA A 78 -11.02 23.33 -6.26
C ALA A 78 -11.19 24.23 -7.49
N MET A 79 -11.38 23.63 -8.67
CA MET A 79 -11.63 24.31 -9.94
C MET A 79 -13.13 24.47 -10.26
N GLN A 80 -14.03 23.94 -9.44
CA GLN A 80 -15.47 24.03 -9.70
C GLN A 80 -15.97 25.48 -9.61
N ARG A 81 -16.74 25.87 -10.64
CA ARG A 81 -17.30 27.21 -10.79
C ARG A 81 -18.70 27.27 -10.18
N LYS A 82 -18.95 28.19 -9.25
CA LYS A 82 -20.32 28.65 -8.99
C LYS A 82 -20.73 29.60 -10.12
N ARG A 83 -21.93 29.38 -10.67
CA ARG A 83 -22.45 30.17 -11.80
C ARG A 83 -22.53 31.65 -11.40
N GLY A 84 -21.69 32.47 -12.01
CA GLY A 84 -21.64 33.93 -11.76
C GLY A 84 -20.39 34.43 -11.03
N GLU A 85 -19.52 33.55 -10.52
CA GLU A 85 -18.27 33.96 -9.85
C GLU A 85 -17.04 33.75 -10.74
N GLU A 86 -16.13 34.74 -10.75
CA GLU A 86 -14.76 34.55 -11.25
C GLU A 86 -14.02 33.63 -10.28
N VAL A 87 -13.55 32.50 -10.78
CA VAL A 87 -12.79 31.56 -9.96
C VAL A 87 -11.39 32.13 -9.74
N LYS A 88 -11.19 32.84 -8.64
CA LYS A 88 -9.85 33.14 -8.12
C LYS A 88 -9.28 31.90 -7.44
N VAL A 89 -9.05 30.82 -8.21
CA VAL A 89 -8.26 29.70 -7.69
C VAL A 89 -6.87 30.25 -7.42
N ARG A 90 -6.41 30.16 -6.18
CA ARG A 90 -5.05 30.61 -5.85
C ARG A 90 -4.07 29.79 -6.69
N PRO A 91 -3.10 30.41 -7.38
CA PRO A 91 -2.13 29.69 -8.21
C PRO A 91 -1.43 28.57 -7.42
N VAL A 92 -1.21 28.77 -6.12
CA VAL A 92 -0.71 27.76 -5.18
C VAL A 92 -1.53 26.46 -5.19
N VAL A 93 -2.87 26.54 -5.23
CA VAL A 93 -3.74 25.34 -5.24
C VAL A 93 -3.61 24.58 -6.56
N VAL A 94 -3.51 25.32 -7.68
CA VAL A 94 -3.27 24.72 -9.00
C VAL A 94 -1.91 24.03 -9.03
N THR A 95 -0.86 24.70 -8.55
CA THR A 95 0.49 24.13 -8.46
C THR A 95 0.52 22.87 -7.59
N LEU A 96 -0.09 22.90 -6.41
CA LEU A 96 -0.17 21.73 -5.52
C LEU A 96 -0.94 20.58 -6.16
N GLY A 97 -2.02 20.87 -6.88
CA GLY A 97 -2.76 19.86 -7.62
C GLY A 97 -1.93 19.22 -8.73
N VAL A 98 -1.26 20.02 -9.56
CA VAL A 98 -0.42 19.52 -10.66
C VAL A 98 0.74 18.69 -10.12
N PHE A 99 1.36 19.15 -9.04
CA PHE A 99 2.39 18.40 -8.34
C PHE A 99 1.88 17.06 -7.82
N GLY A 100 0.72 17.05 -7.17
CA GLY A 100 0.08 15.81 -6.71
C GLY A 100 -0.26 14.84 -7.85
N ALA A 101 -0.76 15.35 -8.98
CA ALA A 101 -1.05 14.53 -10.15
C ALA A 101 0.23 13.90 -10.73
N ALA A 102 1.34 14.66 -10.80
CA ALA A 102 2.63 14.14 -11.23
C ALA A 102 3.15 13.03 -10.29
N LEU A 103 2.97 13.17 -8.97
CA LEU A 103 3.30 12.12 -8.02
C LEU A 103 2.46 10.85 -8.23
N LEU A 104 1.15 11.00 -8.49
CA LEU A 104 0.27 9.87 -8.78
C LEU A 104 0.67 9.13 -10.08
N TYR A 105 1.11 9.86 -11.10
CA TYR A 105 1.67 9.25 -12.31
C TYR A 105 2.97 8.48 -12.05
N GLY A 106 3.84 9.02 -11.19
CA GLY A 106 5.06 8.34 -10.77
C GLY A 106 4.76 7.05 -10.01
N ASP A 107 3.83 7.12 -9.06
CA ASP A 107 3.37 5.96 -8.28
C ASP A 107 2.77 4.87 -9.18
N GLY A 108 1.89 5.24 -10.11
CA GLY A 108 1.30 4.31 -11.08
C GLY A 108 2.31 3.60 -12.00
N LEU A 109 3.52 4.15 -12.15
CA LEU A 109 4.62 3.52 -12.91
C LEU A 109 5.48 2.61 -12.01
N ILE A 110 5.76 3.04 -10.78
CA ILE A 110 6.70 2.36 -9.86
C ILE A 110 6.05 1.14 -9.20
N THR A 111 4.80 1.27 -8.74
CA THR A 111 4.14 0.24 -7.93
C THR A 111 3.97 -1.10 -8.64
N PRO A 112 3.56 -1.18 -9.93
CA PRO A 112 3.52 -2.44 -10.66
C PRO A 112 4.90 -3.08 -10.80
N ALA A 113 5.94 -2.26 -11.02
CA ALA A 113 7.30 -2.77 -11.20
C ALA A 113 7.86 -3.36 -9.91
N ILE A 114 7.76 -2.63 -8.78
CA ILE A 114 8.26 -3.10 -7.48
C ILE A 114 7.47 -4.31 -7.00
N SER A 115 6.14 -4.31 -7.16
CA SER A 115 5.29 -5.43 -6.72
C SER A 115 5.60 -6.72 -7.46
N VAL A 116 5.71 -6.67 -8.80
CA VAL A 116 6.03 -7.86 -9.61
C VAL A 116 7.46 -8.32 -9.35
N LEU A 117 8.43 -7.41 -9.27
CA LEU A 117 9.82 -7.74 -8.98
C LEU A 117 9.93 -8.43 -7.62
N SER A 118 9.31 -7.85 -6.58
CA SER A 118 9.35 -8.40 -5.22
C SER A 118 8.70 -9.78 -5.13
N ALA A 119 7.61 -10.01 -5.89
CA ALA A 119 6.96 -11.31 -5.97
C ALA A 119 7.86 -12.37 -6.62
N VAL A 120 8.54 -12.02 -7.72
CA VAL A 120 9.47 -12.92 -8.43
C VAL A 120 10.72 -13.20 -7.60
N GLU A 121 11.26 -12.20 -6.90
CA GLU A 121 12.38 -12.37 -5.98
C GLU A 121 12.07 -13.30 -4.80
N GLY A 122 10.79 -13.45 -4.46
CA GLY A 122 10.33 -14.49 -3.54
C GLY A 122 10.71 -15.91 -3.94
N LEU A 123 10.92 -16.19 -5.23
CA LEU A 123 11.38 -17.51 -5.72
C LEU A 123 12.80 -17.84 -5.22
N SER A 124 13.65 -16.83 -5.07
CA SER A 124 15.04 -17.01 -4.61
C SER A 124 15.13 -17.40 -3.14
N VAL A 125 14.06 -17.20 -2.36
CA VAL A 125 13.96 -17.69 -0.98
C VAL A 125 13.88 -19.22 -0.95
N ALA A 126 13.23 -19.83 -1.95
CA ALA A 126 13.10 -21.27 -2.05
C ALA A 126 14.30 -21.93 -2.74
N THR A 127 14.87 -21.30 -3.77
CA THR A 127 16.07 -21.79 -4.47
C THR A 127 16.86 -20.67 -5.17
N PRO A 128 18.19 -20.59 -4.97
CA PRO A 128 19.04 -19.62 -5.67
C PRO A 128 19.08 -19.80 -7.20
N PHE A 129 18.60 -20.94 -7.71
CA PHE A 129 18.60 -21.25 -9.14
C PHE A 129 17.89 -20.18 -10.00
N PHE A 130 16.88 -19.49 -9.45
CA PHE A 130 16.11 -18.50 -10.19
C PHE A 130 16.75 -17.11 -10.23
N GLU A 131 17.83 -16.84 -9.50
CA GLU A 131 18.45 -15.50 -9.42
C GLU A 131 18.74 -14.85 -10.79
N PRO A 132 19.35 -15.55 -11.78
CA PRO A 132 19.61 -14.96 -13.08
C PRO A 132 18.33 -14.66 -13.90
N TYR A 133 17.21 -15.28 -13.53
CA TYR A 133 15.94 -15.21 -14.24
C TYR A 133 14.97 -14.18 -13.65
N ILE A 134 15.25 -13.62 -12.47
CA ILE A 134 14.37 -12.67 -11.79
C ILE A 134 14.01 -11.48 -12.69
N GLN A 135 15.02 -10.76 -13.20
CA GLN A 135 14.80 -9.56 -14.00
C GLN A 135 14.14 -9.87 -15.36
N PRO A 136 14.61 -10.87 -16.16
CA PRO A 136 13.92 -11.24 -17.40
C PRO A 136 12.46 -11.67 -17.19
N LEU A 137 12.19 -12.45 -16.14
CA LEU A 137 10.84 -12.93 -15.84
C LEU A 137 9.92 -11.78 -15.40
N THR A 138 10.41 -10.86 -14.58
CA THR A 138 9.68 -9.65 -14.17
C THR A 138 9.26 -8.83 -15.39
N ILE A 139 10.19 -8.58 -16.33
CA ILE A 139 9.91 -7.85 -17.56
C ILE A 139 8.87 -8.60 -18.41
N ALA A 140 9.02 -9.92 -18.56
CA ALA A 140 8.09 -10.74 -19.33
C ALA A 140 6.67 -10.71 -18.72
N ILE A 141 6.54 -10.79 -17.40
CA ILE A 141 5.26 -10.70 -16.68
C ILE A 141 4.64 -9.32 -16.90
N LEU A 142 5.39 -8.23 -16.72
CA LEU A 142 4.88 -6.86 -16.91
C LEU A 142 4.40 -6.64 -18.35
N VAL A 143 5.19 -7.04 -19.35
CA VAL A 143 4.79 -6.95 -20.77
C VAL A 143 3.53 -7.77 -21.03
N GLY A 144 3.47 -9.01 -20.53
CA GLY A 144 2.29 -9.86 -20.65
C GLY A 144 1.03 -9.25 -20.02
N LEU A 145 1.14 -8.73 -18.80
CA LEU A 145 0.04 -8.08 -18.10
C LEU A 145 -0.46 -6.84 -18.87
N PHE A 146 0.44 -5.95 -19.30
CA PHE A 146 0.05 -4.76 -20.06
C PHE A 146 -0.54 -5.10 -21.44
N LEU A 147 -0.05 -6.15 -22.11
CA LEU A 147 -0.63 -6.63 -23.36
C LEU A 147 -2.05 -7.16 -23.19
N ILE A 148 -2.37 -7.80 -22.05
CA ILE A 148 -3.72 -8.29 -21.77
C ILE A 148 -4.64 -7.12 -21.43
N GLN A 149 -4.18 -6.15 -20.62
CA GLN A 149 -4.95 -4.97 -20.21
C GLN A 149 -5.46 -4.11 -21.38
N ARG A 150 -4.79 -4.15 -22.55
CA ARG A 150 -5.25 -3.43 -23.76
C ARG A 150 -6.66 -3.83 -24.24
N HIS A 151 -7.14 -5.03 -23.88
CA HIS A 151 -8.48 -5.51 -24.24
C HIS A 151 -9.55 -5.13 -23.19
N GLY A 152 -9.17 -4.34 -22.18
CA GLY A 152 -10.05 -3.89 -21.10
C GLY A 152 -9.67 -4.49 -19.74
N THR A 153 -9.89 -3.71 -18.68
CA THR A 153 -9.56 -4.07 -17.30
C THR A 153 -10.72 -4.72 -16.54
N ALA A 154 -11.94 -4.64 -17.07
CA ALA A 154 -13.15 -5.13 -16.40
C ALA A 154 -13.12 -6.64 -16.14
N GLY A 155 -12.67 -7.45 -17.12
CA GLY A 155 -12.55 -8.91 -16.96
C GLY A 155 -11.44 -9.31 -15.98
N ILE A 156 -10.35 -8.55 -15.93
CA ILE A 156 -9.22 -8.80 -15.02
C ILE A 156 -9.64 -8.50 -13.57
N GLY A 157 -10.34 -7.39 -13.34
CA GLY A 157 -10.84 -7.01 -12.01
C GLY A 157 -11.79 -8.05 -11.39
N ALA A 158 -12.59 -8.73 -12.22
CA ALA A 158 -13.48 -9.79 -11.74
C ALA A 158 -12.73 -11.03 -11.22
N ILE A 159 -11.59 -11.38 -11.83
CA ILE A 159 -10.76 -12.51 -11.42
C ILE A 159 -9.90 -12.16 -10.20
N PHE A 160 -9.52 -10.89 -10.06
CA PHE A 160 -8.63 -10.44 -8.98
C PHE A 160 -9.22 -10.65 -7.57
N GLY A 161 -10.53 -10.46 -7.41
CA GLY A 161 -11.25 -10.70 -6.15
C GLY A 161 -11.01 -12.08 -5.53
N PRO A 162 -11.36 -13.17 -6.24
CA PRO A 162 -11.09 -14.53 -5.78
C PRO A 162 -9.62 -14.80 -5.45
N PHE A 163 -8.67 -14.34 -6.28
CA PHE A 163 -7.24 -14.54 -6.02
C PHE A 163 -6.78 -13.82 -4.74
N MET A 164 -7.21 -12.58 -4.54
CA MET A 164 -6.91 -11.84 -3.31
C MET A 164 -7.55 -12.47 -2.08
N MET A 165 -8.74 -13.06 -2.21
CA MET A 165 -9.35 -13.80 -1.11
C MET A 165 -8.50 -15.02 -0.72
N VAL A 166 -8.03 -15.81 -1.69
CA VAL A 166 -7.13 -16.95 -1.45
C VAL A 166 -5.82 -16.46 -0.82
N TRP A 167 -5.27 -15.35 -1.30
CA TRP A 167 -4.09 -14.70 -0.75
C TRP A 167 -4.26 -14.34 0.72
N PHE A 168 -5.30 -13.59 1.08
CA PHE A 168 -5.56 -13.19 2.46
C PHE A 168 -5.86 -14.38 3.38
N LEU A 169 -6.58 -15.40 2.89
CA LEU A 169 -6.80 -16.64 3.63
C LEU A 169 -5.47 -17.36 3.92
N THR A 170 -4.58 -17.40 2.93
CA THR A 170 -3.25 -17.99 3.09
C THR A 170 -2.44 -17.24 4.14
N LEU A 171 -2.41 -15.90 4.05
CA LEU A 171 -1.74 -15.06 5.05
C LEU A 171 -2.35 -15.23 6.45
N ALA A 172 -3.68 -15.36 6.56
CA ALA A 172 -4.35 -15.57 7.84
C ALA A 172 -3.97 -16.92 8.46
N VAL A 173 -3.99 -18.00 7.69
CA VAL A 173 -3.64 -19.35 8.17
C VAL A 173 -2.17 -19.41 8.59
N LEU A 174 -1.26 -18.89 7.74
CA LEU A 174 0.17 -18.85 8.06
C LEU A 174 0.45 -17.93 9.25
N GLY A 175 -0.19 -16.76 9.29
CA GLY A 175 -0.07 -15.80 10.39
C GLY A 175 -0.52 -16.39 11.72
N VAL A 176 -1.66 -17.10 11.76
CA VAL A 176 -2.14 -17.79 12.97
C VAL A 176 -1.16 -18.88 13.41
N LYS A 177 -0.64 -19.67 12.46
CA LYS A 177 0.36 -20.70 12.76
C LYS A 177 1.61 -20.09 13.40
N GLU A 178 2.18 -19.04 12.81
CA GLU A 178 3.36 -18.37 13.33
C GLU A 178 3.08 -17.65 14.66
N LEU A 179 1.88 -17.11 14.86
CA LEU A 179 1.47 -16.48 16.11
C LEU A 179 1.42 -17.49 17.27
N VAL A 180 0.97 -18.72 17.02
CA VAL A 180 0.97 -19.81 18.00
C VAL A 180 2.40 -20.25 18.34
N GLN A 181 3.30 -20.27 17.35
CA GLN A 181 4.71 -20.63 17.56
C GLN A 181 5.48 -19.51 18.29
N TYR A 182 5.19 -18.26 17.99
CA TYR A 182 5.88 -17.08 18.51
C TYR A 182 4.89 -16.07 19.12
N PRO A 183 4.30 -16.38 20.30
CA PRO A 183 3.31 -15.50 20.93
C PRO A 183 3.88 -14.13 21.32
N ALA A 184 5.20 -14.00 21.41
CA ALA A 184 5.87 -12.73 21.65
C ALA A 184 5.58 -11.67 20.57
N VAL A 185 5.19 -12.07 19.35
CA VAL A 185 4.84 -11.15 18.26
C VAL A 185 3.68 -10.23 18.64
N VAL A 186 2.77 -10.66 19.53
CA VAL A 186 1.67 -9.81 20.03
C VAL A 186 2.18 -8.53 20.69
N TRP A 187 3.37 -8.55 21.27
CA TRP A 187 3.98 -7.36 21.87
C TRP A 187 4.26 -6.25 20.85
N ALA A 188 4.35 -6.55 19.56
CA ALA A 188 4.50 -5.55 18.50
C ALA A 188 3.32 -4.56 18.45
N VAL A 189 2.13 -4.96 18.90
CA VAL A 189 0.97 -4.06 18.98
C VAL A 189 1.25 -2.87 19.92
N SER A 190 2.10 -3.05 20.93
CA SER A 190 2.48 -1.96 21.83
C SER A 190 3.36 -0.93 21.11
N PRO A 191 2.98 0.36 21.07
CA PRO A 191 3.79 1.42 20.44
C PRO A 191 5.14 1.61 21.14
N LEU A 192 5.29 1.08 22.37
CA LEU A 192 6.57 1.07 23.08
C LEU A 192 7.66 0.33 22.31
N GLN A 193 7.32 -0.68 21.51
CA GLN A 193 8.32 -1.39 20.69
C GLN A 193 8.87 -0.50 19.57
N ALA A 194 8.01 0.26 18.90
CA ALA A 194 8.42 1.28 17.93
C ALA A 194 9.31 2.36 18.58
N VAL A 195 8.96 2.83 19.80
CA VAL A 195 9.79 3.79 20.53
C VAL A 195 11.15 3.22 20.88
N LYS A 196 11.20 2.00 21.43
CA LYS A 196 12.46 1.30 21.73
C LYS A 196 13.32 1.11 20.48
N PHE A 197 12.69 0.79 19.34
CA PHE A 197 13.37 0.67 18.07
C PHE A 197 14.09 1.94 17.66
N PHE A 198 13.43 3.10 17.76
CA PHE A 198 14.06 4.40 17.47
C PHE A 198 15.13 4.77 18.49
N LEU A 199 14.95 4.44 19.77
CA LEU A 199 15.97 4.69 20.79
C LEU A 199 17.24 3.86 20.55
N HIS A 200 17.08 2.62 20.08
CA HIS A 200 18.18 1.70 19.81
C HIS A 200 18.89 2.03 18.48
N ASN A 201 18.14 2.23 17.40
CA ASN A 201 18.67 2.43 16.04
C ASN A 201 18.89 3.91 15.68
N GLN A 202 18.43 4.84 16.51
CA GLN A 202 18.62 6.29 16.38
C GLN A 202 18.30 6.81 14.96
N GLY A 203 19.23 7.54 14.34
CA GLY A 203 19.06 8.08 12.98
C GLY A 203 18.88 6.99 11.92
N HIS A 204 19.43 5.78 12.13
CA HIS A 204 19.23 4.66 11.21
C HIS A 204 17.78 4.15 11.25
N GLY A 205 17.13 4.20 12.43
CA GLY A 205 15.71 3.88 12.56
C GLY A 205 14.81 4.77 11.70
N PHE A 206 15.19 6.04 11.48
CA PHE A 206 14.46 6.95 10.58
C PHE A 206 14.57 6.52 9.10
N LEU A 207 15.71 5.98 8.68
CA LEU A 207 15.88 5.47 7.31
C LEU A 207 15.03 4.21 7.09
N VAL A 208 14.98 3.31 8.09
CA VAL A 208 14.10 2.14 8.08
C VAL A 208 12.62 2.54 8.07
N LEU A 209 12.25 3.64 8.72
CA LEU A 209 10.87 4.15 8.65
C LEU A 209 10.44 4.45 7.21
N GLY A 210 11.37 4.86 6.33
CA GLY A 210 11.11 5.01 4.90
C GLY A 210 10.72 3.68 4.23
N ALA A 211 11.38 2.58 4.60
CA ALA A 211 11.01 1.24 4.17
C ALA A 211 9.68 0.78 4.77
N VAL A 212 9.40 1.11 6.03
CA VAL A 212 8.09 0.80 6.66
C VAL A 212 6.95 1.58 6.00
N PHE A 213 7.21 2.79 5.51
CA PHE A 213 6.21 3.60 4.83
C PHE A 213 5.66 2.93 3.56
N LEU A 214 6.43 2.01 2.97
CA LEU A 214 5.98 1.16 1.87
C LEU A 214 4.83 0.22 2.25
N VAL A 215 4.48 0.06 3.52
CA VAL A 215 3.28 -0.70 3.91
C VAL A 215 1.98 0.06 3.62
N VAL A 216 2.04 1.39 3.61
CA VAL A 216 0.84 2.24 3.51
C VAL A 216 0.58 2.75 2.09
N THR A 217 1.45 2.40 1.13
CA THR A 217 1.19 2.55 -0.30
C THR A 217 0.02 1.65 -0.67
N GLY A 218 -0.98 2.22 -1.33
CA GLY A 218 -2.33 1.67 -1.49
C GLY A 218 -3.40 2.48 -0.74
N GLY A 219 -3.02 3.35 0.20
CA GLY A 219 -3.96 4.27 0.87
C GLY A 219 -4.57 5.30 -0.09
N GLU A 220 -3.79 5.77 -1.04
CA GLU A 220 -4.23 6.62 -2.14
C GLU A 220 -5.14 5.87 -3.13
N ALA A 221 -4.88 4.59 -3.40
CA ALA A 221 -5.78 3.73 -4.19
C ALA A 221 -7.15 3.59 -3.50
N LEU A 222 -7.19 3.31 -2.18
CA LEU A 222 -8.43 3.31 -1.38
C LEU A 222 -9.24 4.61 -1.57
N TYR A 223 -8.55 5.74 -1.60
CA TYR A 223 -9.19 7.05 -1.72
C TYR A 223 -9.68 7.33 -3.14
N ALA A 224 -8.91 6.96 -4.17
CA ALA A 224 -9.31 7.10 -5.56
C ALA A 224 -10.50 6.20 -5.92
N ASP A 225 -10.56 4.99 -5.36
CA ASP A 225 -11.61 4.00 -5.64
C ASP A 225 -12.97 4.30 -4.98
N MET A 226 -13.07 5.41 -4.25
CA MET A 226 -14.35 5.91 -3.75
C MET A 226 -15.38 6.11 -4.86
N GLY A 227 -14.98 6.47 -6.08
CA GLY A 227 -15.88 6.60 -7.23
C GLY A 227 -16.58 5.30 -7.63
N HIS A 228 -15.87 4.17 -7.55
CA HIS A 228 -16.36 2.86 -7.98
C HIS A 228 -17.20 2.17 -6.90
N PHE A 229 -16.80 2.27 -5.63
CA PHE A 229 -17.40 1.50 -4.54
C PHE A 229 -18.14 2.36 -3.51
N GLY A 230 -17.88 3.66 -3.46
CA GLY A 230 -18.29 4.54 -2.38
C GLY A 230 -17.47 4.34 -1.10
N TRP A 231 -17.50 5.33 -0.22
CA TRP A 231 -16.72 5.30 1.03
C TRP A 231 -17.21 4.25 2.04
N ARG A 232 -18.51 3.91 2.05
CA ARG A 232 -19.06 2.97 3.03
C ARG A 232 -18.51 1.55 2.82
N PRO A 233 -18.66 0.90 1.65
CA PRO A 233 -18.18 -0.47 1.48
C PRO A 233 -16.69 -0.63 1.73
N ILE A 234 -15.88 0.38 1.39
CA ILE A 234 -14.46 0.37 1.68
C ILE A 234 -14.23 0.35 3.19
N ARG A 235 -14.80 1.29 3.96
CA ARG A 235 -14.65 1.31 5.43
C ARG A 235 -15.14 0.03 6.11
N TRP A 236 -16.29 -0.51 5.67
CA TRP A 236 -16.82 -1.75 6.24
C TRP A 236 -15.84 -2.91 6.03
N ALA A 237 -15.25 -3.05 4.85
CA ALA A 237 -14.30 -4.12 4.56
C ALA A 237 -12.96 -4.02 5.33
N TRP A 238 -12.62 -2.86 5.90
CA TRP A 238 -11.43 -2.71 6.76
C TRP A 238 -11.69 -2.98 8.23
N PHE A 239 -12.84 -2.49 8.74
CA PHE A 239 -13.14 -2.53 10.17
C PHE A 239 -13.94 -3.78 10.60
N VAL A 240 -14.48 -4.54 9.65
CA VAL A 240 -15.31 -5.75 9.88
C VAL A 240 -14.71 -6.92 9.13
#